data_AF-A0A6B3I8C1-F1
#
_entry.id   AF-A0A6B3I8C1-F1
#
_cell.length_a   1.000
_cell.length_b   1.000
_cell.length_c   1.000
_cell.angle_alpha   90.00
_cell.angle_beta   90.00
_cell.angle_gamma   90.00
#
_symmetry.space_group_name_H-M   'P 1'
#
loop_
_entity.id
_entity.type
_entity.pdbx_description
1 polymer ?
#
loop_
_entity_poly.entity_id
_entity_poly.type
_entity_poly.pdbx_seq_one_letter_code
_entity_poly.pdbx_strand_id
1 'polypeptide(L)'
;APRMLTALAEAHRRGAQIVHINPLVEAAATRTIVPHDFMDMALFKSTPTSTLNLQPRIGGDMALLRGMAKAVLEQSASDPKALDQEFIDRYTTGFAEYRAL
;
A
#
# COMPACT_ATOMS: atom_id res chain seq x y z
N ALA A 1 -17.05 6.53 11.41
CA ALA A 1 -15.97 6.74 10.42
C ALA A 1 -16.28 5.93 9.17
N PRO A 2 -15.89 6.38 7.96
CA PRO A 2 -15.98 5.59 6.73
C PRO A 2 -15.41 4.18 6.92
N ARG A 3 -16.11 3.14 6.44
CA ARG A 3 -15.74 1.71 6.66
C ARG A 3 -14.27 1.40 6.32
N MET A 4 -13.74 2.04 5.28
CA MET A 4 -12.35 1.89 4.83
C MET A 4 -11.33 2.38 5.87
N LEU A 5 -11.57 3.52 6.52
CA LEU A 5 -10.62 4.11 7.47
C LEU A 5 -10.53 3.28 8.76
N THR A 6 -11.65 2.67 9.19
CA THR A 6 -11.66 1.72 10.30
C THR A 6 -10.81 0.48 9.98
N ALA A 7 -10.95 -0.09 8.78
CA ALA A 7 -10.16 -1.24 8.36
C ALA A 7 -8.66 -0.94 8.28
N LEU A 8 -8.28 0.23 7.78
CA LEU A 8 -6.88 0.68 7.76
C LEU A 8 -6.33 0.89 9.17
N ALA A 9 -7.10 1.48 10.08
CA ALA A 9 -6.69 1.65 11.48
C ALA A 9 -6.49 0.30 12.20
N GLU A 10 -7.38 -0.67 11.96
CA GLU A 10 -7.21 -2.04 12.48
C GLU A 10 -6.00 -2.74 11.87
N ALA A 11 -5.76 -2.60 10.57
CA ALA A 11 -4.59 -3.17 9.91
C ALA A 11 -3.29 -2.56 10.47
N HIS A 12 -3.24 -1.23 10.64
CA HIS A 12 -2.10 -0.54 11.25
C HIS A 12 -1.86 -1.01 12.69
N ARG A 13 -2.92 -1.19 13.49
CA ARG A 13 -2.83 -1.75 14.84
C ARG A 13 -2.25 -3.17 14.87
N ARG A 14 -2.44 -3.96 13.81
CA ARG A 14 -1.80 -5.28 13.63
C ARG A 14 -0.37 -5.22 13.05
N GLY A 15 0.18 -4.02 12.85
CA GLY A 15 1.53 -3.81 12.34
C GLY A 15 1.63 -3.75 10.81
N ALA A 16 0.52 -3.70 10.08
CA ALA A 16 0.55 -3.57 8.63
C ALA A 16 1.21 -2.24 8.20
N GLN A 17 2.04 -2.31 7.16
CA GLN A 17 2.57 -1.13 6.49
C GLN A 17 1.52 -0.62 5.50
N ILE A 18 1.20 0.68 5.55
CA ILE A 18 0.17 1.28 4.71
C ILE A 18 0.80 2.37 3.84
N VAL A 19 0.68 2.21 2.52
CA VAL A 19 1.20 3.19 1.55
C VAL A 19 0.03 3.87 0.86
N HIS A 20 -0.04 5.20 0.97
CA HIS A 20 -0.98 6.03 0.22
C HIS A 20 -0.29 6.55 -1.04
N ILE A 21 -0.90 6.34 -2.20
CA ILE A 21 -0.42 6.86 -3.47
C ILE A 21 -1.43 7.91 -3.92
N ASN A 22 -1.08 9.18 -3.74
CA ASN A 22 -1.92 10.31 -4.11
C ASN A 22 -1.05 11.56 -4.29
N PRO A 23 -1.15 12.32 -5.40
CA PRO A 23 -0.45 13.59 -5.55
C PRO A 23 -0.68 14.57 -4.38
N LEU A 24 -1.82 14.47 -3.69
CA LEU A 24 -2.19 15.27 -2.53
C LEU A 24 -2.07 14.46 -1.23
N VAL A 25 -1.50 15.07 -0.19
CA VAL A 25 -1.54 14.50 1.17
C VAL A 25 -2.78 15.02 1.87
N GLU A 26 -3.82 14.19 1.94
CA GLU A 26 -5.04 14.52 2.66
C GLU A 26 -4.89 14.22 4.16
N ALA A 27 -4.93 15.25 5.01
CA ALA A 27 -4.78 15.12 6.46
C ALA A 27 -5.77 14.09 7.06
N ALA A 28 -7.01 14.05 6.56
CA ALA A 28 -8.05 13.12 6.99
C ALA A 28 -7.81 11.65 6.57
N ALA A 29 -6.99 11.41 5.55
CA ALA A 29 -6.60 10.06 5.14
C ALA A 29 -5.46 9.51 6.00
N THR A 30 -4.63 10.38 6.59
CA THR A 30 -3.45 9.97 7.38
C THR A 30 -3.75 9.64 8.84
N ARG A 31 -4.88 10.13 9.37
CA ARG A 31 -5.29 9.97 10.76
C ARG A 31 -6.80 9.83 10.85
N THR A 32 -7.28 8.83 11.58
CA THR A 32 -8.72 8.65 11.84
C THR A 32 -8.98 8.55 13.34
N ILE A 33 -10.06 9.20 13.77
CA ILE A 33 -10.68 8.97 15.08
C ILE A 33 -11.68 7.83 14.88
N VAL A 34 -11.37 6.66 15.43
CA VAL A 34 -12.24 5.47 15.32
C VAL A 34 -13.32 5.60 16.40
N PRO A 35 -14.62 5.73 16.05
CA PRO A 35 -15.67 6.05 17.04
C PRO A 35 -16.01 4.91 18.01
N HIS A 36 -15.50 3.70 17.76
CA HIS A 36 -15.86 2.49 18.52
C HIS A 36 -15.03 2.26 19.78
N ASP A 37 -14.11 3.17 20.12
CA ASP A 37 -13.32 3.10 21.35
C ASP A 37 -13.58 4.37 22.18
N PHE A 38 -14.50 4.28 23.14
CA PHE A 38 -14.89 5.41 24.01
C PHE A 38 -13.71 6.00 24.78
N MET A 39 -12.69 5.20 25.08
CA MET A 39 -11.43 5.64 25.72
C MET A 39 -10.55 6.46 24.77
N ASP A 40 -10.41 6.07 23.50
CA ASP A 40 -9.58 6.82 22.54
C ASP A 40 -10.22 8.15 22.11
N MET A 41 -11.55 8.22 22.06
CA MET A 41 -12.26 9.49 21.88
C MET A 41 -12.07 10.44 23.08
N ALA A 42 -12.11 9.92 24.30
CA ALA A 42 -11.87 10.72 25.52
C ALA A 42 -10.42 11.21 25.64
N LEU A 43 -9.46 10.52 25.01
CA LEU A 43 -8.03 10.83 25.06
C LEU A 43 -7.50 11.56 23.82
N PHE A 44 -8.35 11.92 22.84
CA PHE A 44 -7.94 12.53 21.56
C PHE A 44 -6.81 11.78 20.83
N LYS A 45 -6.70 10.45 21.02
CA LYS A 45 -5.64 9.66 20.39
C LYS A 45 -6.04 9.30 18.96
N SER A 46 -5.44 9.98 17.99
CA SER A 46 -5.56 9.60 16.58
C SER A 46 -4.77 8.31 16.30
N THR A 47 -5.38 7.31 15.66
CA THR A 47 -4.64 6.16 15.12
C THR A 47 -4.02 6.55 13.77
N PRO A 48 -2.71 6.34 13.56
CA PRO A 48 -2.13 6.50 12.23
C PRO A 48 -2.76 5.52 11.26
N THR A 49 -3.11 6.00 10.06
CA THR A 49 -3.65 5.17 8.97
C THR A 49 -2.75 5.18 7.75
N SER A 50 -1.51 5.64 7.90
CA SER A 50 -0.49 5.67 6.84
C SER A 50 0.90 5.48 7.44
N THR A 51 1.72 4.67 6.77
CA THR A 51 3.15 4.50 7.02
C THR A 51 3.97 5.33 6.03
N LEU A 52 3.49 5.46 4.79
CA LEU A 52 4.15 6.21 3.72
C LEU A 52 3.10 6.90 2.84
N ASN A 53 3.32 8.18 2.53
CA ASN A 53 2.54 8.91 1.53
C ASN A 53 3.43 9.19 0.32
N LEU A 54 3.19 8.49 -0.79
CA LEU A 54 3.83 8.70 -2.08
C LEU A 54 3.00 9.67 -2.91
N GLN A 55 3.63 10.78 -3.31
CA GLN A 55 3.01 11.82 -4.13
C GLN A 55 3.55 11.77 -5.56
N PRO A 56 3.01 10.90 -6.44
CA PRO A 56 3.38 10.95 -7.85
C PRO A 56 2.96 12.30 -8.46
N ARG A 57 3.62 12.71 -9.55
CA ARG A 57 3.11 13.78 -10.40
C ARG A 57 1.75 13.35 -10.98
N ILE A 58 0.89 14.29 -11.32
CA ILE A 58 -0.39 14.00 -11.97
C ILE A 58 -0.15 13.16 -13.24
N GLY A 59 -0.84 12.02 -13.35
CA GLY A 59 -0.64 11.05 -14.44
C GLY A 59 0.60 10.15 -14.29
N GLY A 60 1.31 10.22 -13.17
CA GLY A 60 2.52 9.46 -12.89
C GLY A 60 2.30 8.01 -12.44
N ASP A 61 1.04 7.56 -12.34
CA ASP A 61 0.67 6.26 -11.79
C ASP A 61 1.28 5.08 -12.57
N MET A 62 1.29 5.14 -13.90
CA MET A 62 1.94 4.12 -14.72
C MET A 62 3.45 4.07 -14.49
N ALA A 63 4.11 5.22 -14.35
CA ALA A 63 5.55 5.26 -14.07
C ALA A 63 5.87 4.69 -12.69
N LEU A 64 5.01 4.95 -11.69
CA LEU A 64 5.13 4.37 -10.35
C LEU A 64 4.98 2.84 -10.39
N LEU A 65 3.91 2.32 -10.99
CA LEU A 65 3.67 0.88 -11.10
C LEU A 65 4.79 0.18 -11.88
N ARG A 66 5.28 0.81 -12.94
CA ARG A 66 6.43 0.31 -13.72
C ARG A 66 7.71 0.28 -12.90
N GLY A 67 7.96 1.31 -12.10
CA GLY A 67 9.09 1.37 -11.17
C GLY A 67 9.03 0.27 -10.10
N MET A 68 7.84 0.03 -9.53
CA MET A 68 7.62 -1.06 -8.58
C MET A 68 7.90 -2.43 -9.22
N ALA A 69 7.38 -2.68 -10.42
CA ALA A 69 7.63 -3.92 -11.14
C ALA A 69 9.12 -4.13 -11.43
N LYS A 70 9.82 -3.08 -11.89
CA LYS A 70 11.27 -3.12 -12.10
C LYS A 70 12.00 -3.51 -10.82
N ALA A 71 11.69 -2.88 -9.68
CA ALA A 71 12.34 -3.16 -8.41
C ALA A 71 12.13 -4.62 -7.96
N VAL A 72 10.91 -5.16 -8.12
CA VAL A 72 10.60 -6.56 -7.79
C VAL A 72 11.34 -7.53 -8.71
N LEU A 73 11.39 -7.25 -10.02
CA LEU A 73 12.12 -8.07 -10.98
C LEU A 73 13.63 -8.07 -10.71
N GLU A 74 14.21 -6.92 -10.37
CA GLU A 74 15.62 -6.82 -9.98
C GLU A 74 15.90 -7.59 -8.69
N GLN A 75 15.01 -7.48 -7.69
CA GLN A 75 15.13 -8.23 -6.44
C GLN A 75 15.04 -9.75 -6.68
N SER A 76 14.22 -10.19 -7.64
CA SER A 76 14.10 -11.63 -7.96
C SER A 76 15.39 -12.27 -8.49
N ALA A 77 16.35 -11.48 -8.95
CA ALA A 77 17.65 -12.00 -9.39
C ALA A 77 18.50 -12.53 -8.23
N SER A 78 18.30 -12.00 -7.02
CA SER A 78 19.04 -12.39 -5.81
C SER A 78 18.16 -13.05 -4.74
N ASP A 79 16.86 -12.79 -4.74
CA ASP A 79 15.88 -13.38 -3.84
C ASP A 79 14.76 -14.08 -4.63
N PRO A 80 14.82 -15.42 -4.77
CA PRO A 80 13.78 -16.19 -5.44
C PRO A 80 12.39 -16.06 -4.81
N LYS A 81 12.26 -15.55 -3.58
CA LYS A 81 10.97 -15.30 -2.91
C LYS A 81 10.35 -13.96 -3.28
N ALA A 82 11.06 -13.08 -4.00
CA ALA A 82 10.52 -11.80 -4.43
C ALA A 82 9.39 -11.95 -5.47
N LEU A 83 9.35 -13.09 -6.18
CA LEU A 83 8.28 -13.46 -7.10
C LEU A 83 7.69 -14.81 -6.69
N ASP A 84 6.37 -14.89 -6.64
CA ASP A 84 5.68 -16.17 -6.50
C ASP A 84 5.57 -16.83 -7.88
N GLN A 85 6.59 -17.61 -8.23
CA GLN A 85 6.66 -18.26 -9.54
C GLN A 85 5.52 -19.27 -9.75
N GLU A 86 5.11 -20.00 -8.70
CA GLU A 86 4.01 -20.96 -8.80
C GLU A 86 2.69 -20.24 -9.10
N PHE A 87 2.43 -19.12 -8.44
CA PHE A 87 1.25 -18.30 -8.72
C PHE A 87 1.27 -17.74 -10.14
N ILE A 88 2.41 -17.20 -10.57
CA ILE A 88 2.60 -16.64 -11.91
C ILE A 88 2.31 -17.69 -12.97
N ASP A 89 2.92 -18.87 -12.86
CA ASP A 89 2.82 -19.94 -13.86
C ASP A 89 1.40 -20.53 -13.95
N ARG A 90 0.67 -20.59 -12.83
CA ARG A 90 -0.66 -21.23 -12.76
C ARG A 90 -1.82 -20.28 -13.05
N TYR A 91 -1.69 -19.02 -12.69
CA TYR A 91 -2.83 -18.09 -12.63
C TYR A 91 -2.64 -16.81 -13.44
N THR A 92 -1.55 -16.68 -14.19
CA THR A 92 -1.29 -15.49 -15.01
C THR A 92 -0.88 -15.87 -16.43
N THR A 93 -0.95 -14.90 -17.34
CA THR A 93 -0.51 -15.01 -18.73
C THR A 93 0.22 -13.72 -19.12
N GLY A 94 1.19 -13.79 -20.04
CA GLY A 94 1.88 -12.60 -20.54
C GLY A 94 3.04 -12.12 -19.66
N PHE A 95 3.46 -12.90 -18.66
CA PHE A 95 4.51 -12.50 -17.71
C PHE A 95 5.89 -12.39 -18.38
N ALA A 96 6.23 -13.33 -19.26
CA ALA A 96 7.52 -13.33 -19.96
C ALA A 96 7.65 -12.09 -20.87
N GLU A 97 6.59 -11.75 -21.58
CA GLU A 97 6.48 -10.56 -22.42
C GLU A 97 6.57 -9.30 -21.58
N TYR A 98 5.84 -9.24 -20.46
CA TYR A 98 5.88 -8.10 -19.55
C TYR A 98 7.28 -7.85 -18.96
N ARG A 99 7.98 -8.94 -18.60
CA ARG A 99 9.33 -8.91 -18.03
C ARG A 99 10.38 -8.44 -19.05
N ALA A 100 10.17 -8.68 -20.33
CA ALA A 100 11.11 -8.33 -21.40
C ALA A 100 11.04 -6.85 -21.82
N LEU A 101 9.94 -6.16 -21.53
CA LEU A 101 9.79 -4.71 -21.72
C LEU A 101 10.75 -3.93 -20.82
#